data_AF-A0A2G5IJM2-F1
#
_entry.id   AF-A0A2G5IJM2-F1
#
_cell.length_a   1.000
_cell.length_b   1.000
_cell.length_c   1.000
_cell.angle_alpha   90.00
_cell.angle_beta   90.00
_cell.angle_gamma   90.00
#
_symmetry.space_group_name_H-M   'P 1'
#
loop_
_entity.id
_entity.type
_entity.pdbx_description
1 polymer ?
#
loop_
_entity_poly.entity_id
_entity_poly.type
_entity_poly.pdbx_seq_one_letter_code
_entity_poly.pdbx_strand_id
1 'polypeptide(L)'
;MSSSETTMKVPAHAERYLARTGRHPYTDCWPWAEAALAWSRANEQNLGWSLRNACLDDGDIEHVPAAVAETLRLSMVRHNRLPADLAVETARNELGYWAEPWATNASCPEPGTPGWPEPTGPYADRWRAAFLSGDPRRTRRLATAADHVLLGLLFHTAKAMDRGTALRYRTNTYNSSYTAVADTAPIIGITTPVTVRDPLAYQGIDGLTAVPEAA
;
A
#
# COMPACT_ATOMS: atom_id res chain seq x y z
N MET A 1 13.37 16.58 22.51
CA MET A 1 14.22 16.89 21.34
C MET A 1 13.38 16.59 20.11
N SER A 2 12.90 17.63 19.42
CA SER A 2 12.08 17.47 18.23
C SER A 2 13.02 17.25 17.06
N SER A 3 13.25 15.99 16.69
CA SER A 3 13.87 15.67 15.40
C SER A 3 12.87 16.09 14.34
N SER A 4 13.19 17.18 13.64
CA SER A 4 12.58 17.50 12.35
C SER A 4 12.86 16.34 11.42
N GLU A 5 11.97 15.35 11.41
CA GLU A 5 11.95 14.29 10.41
C GLU A 5 11.80 14.96 9.05
N THR A 6 12.90 15.04 8.30
CA THR A 6 12.88 15.51 6.93
C THR A 6 11.98 14.57 6.14
N THR A 7 10.72 14.97 5.92
CA THR A 7 9.78 14.18 5.14
C THR A 7 10.39 13.93 3.77
N MET A 8 10.65 12.66 3.46
CA MET A 8 11.22 12.29 2.17
C MET A 8 10.24 12.68 1.07
N LYS A 9 10.74 13.32 0.00
CA LYS A 9 9.92 13.66 -1.17
C LYS A 9 9.75 12.43 -2.07
N VAL A 10 8.61 12.33 -2.73
CA VAL A 10 8.27 11.20 -3.63
C VAL A 10 9.34 10.96 -4.71
N PRO A 11 9.85 11.97 -5.46
CA PRO A 11 10.88 11.75 -6.47
C PRO A 11 12.18 11.18 -5.87
N ALA A 12 12.67 11.77 -4.79
CA ALA A 12 13.92 11.36 -4.14
C ALA A 12 13.84 9.93 -3.59
N HIS A 13 12.69 9.53 -3.03
CA HIS A 13 12.47 8.15 -2.62
C HIS A 13 12.46 7.20 -3.82
N ALA A 14 11.75 7.55 -4.90
CA ALA A 14 11.66 6.72 -6.10
C ALA A 14 13.02 6.52 -6.76
N GLU A 15 13.84 7.57 -6.88
CA GLU A 15 15.21 7.50 -7.40
C GLU A 15 16.09 6.57 -6.57
N ARG A 16 16.08 6.73 -5.24
CA ARG A 16 16.87 5.86 -4.35
C ARG A 16 16.41 4.41 -4.38
N TYR A 17 15.09 4.19 -4.41
CA TYR A 17 14.52 2.85 -4.49
C TYR A 17 14.89 2.18 -5.82
N LEU A 18 14.80 2.91 -6.93
CA LEU A 18 15.18 2.45 -8.26
C LEU A 18 16.67 2.12 -8.34
N ALA A 19 17.54 2.98 -7.80
CA ALA A 19 18.98 2.73 -7.77
C ALA A 19 19.35 1.46 -7.00
N ARG A 20 18.59 1.14 -5.95
CA ARG A 20 18.79 -0.06 -5.12
C ARG A 20 18.21 -1.33 -5.72
N THR A 21 17.01 -1.27 -6.28
CA THR A 21 16.22 -2.46 -6.67
C THR A 21 16.15 -2.70 -8.18
N GLY A 22 16.58 -1.72 -8.99
CA GLY A 22 16.42 -1.74 -10.44
C GLY A 22 14.97 -1.56 -10.92
N ARG A 23 14.00 -1.36 -10.02
CA ARG A 23 12.58 -1.20 -10.36
C ARG A 23 11.96 0.01 -9.66
N HIS A 24 10.96 0.62 -10.29
CA HIS A 24 10.23 1.73 -9.69
C HIS A 24 9.33 1.21 -8.55
N PRO A 25 9.20 1.90 -7.39
CA PRO A 25 8.41 1.40 -6.26
C PRO A 25 6.93 1.14 -6.61
N TYR A 26 6.37 1.93 -7.53
CA TYR A 26 5.01 1.68 -8.05
C TYR A 26 4.87 0.30 -8.70
N THR A 27 5.88 -0.12 -9.48
CA THR A 27 5.91 -1.42 -10.14
C THR A 27 5.92 -2.56 -9.13
N ASP A 28 6.64 -2.39 -8.01
CA ASP A 28 6.69 -3.39 -6.94
C ASP A 28 5.41 -3.42 -6.10
N CYS A 29 4.64 -2.32 -6.05
CA CYS A 29 3.33 -2.27 -5.39
C CYS A 29 2.21 -2.88 -6.24
N TRP A 30 2.36 -2.95 -7.56
CA TRP A 30 1.29 -3.34 -8.46
C TRP A 30 0.76 -4.78 -8.25
N PRO A 31 1.61 -5.82 -8.11
CA PRO A 31 1.12 -7.18 -7.87
C PRO A 31 0.30 -7.30 -6.57
N TRP A 32 0.69 -6.55 -5.53
CA TRP A 32 -0.07 -6.48 -4.28
C TRP A 32 -1.44 -5.85 -4.50
N ALA A 33 -1.51 -4.78 -5.29
CA ALA A 33 -2.75 -4.09 -5.57
C ALA A 33 -3.75 -4.95 -6.36
N GLU A 34 -3.29 -5.68 -7.37
CA GLU A 34 -4.14 -6.59 -8.14
C GLU A 34 -4.66 -7.74 -7.27
N ALA A 35 -3.76 -8.38 -6.52
CA ALA A 35 -4.11 -9.48 -5.62
C ALA A 35 -5.09 -9.03 -4.53
N ALA A 36 -4.86 -7.87 -3.92
CA ALA A 36 -5.73 -7.30 -2.90
C ALA A 36 -7.14 -7.00 -3.44
N LEU A 37 -7.24 -6.41 -4.64
CA LEU A 37 -8.54 -6.14 -5.25
C LEU A 37 -9.27 -7.44 -5.63
N ALA A 38 -8.55 -8.41 -6.22
CA ALA A 38 -9.13 -9.70 -6.58
C ALA A 38 -9.69 -10.42 -5.35
N TRP A 39 -8.91 -10.46 -4.26
CA TRP A 39 -9.35 -10.99 -2.99
C TRP A 39 -10.56 -10.25 -2.43
N SER A 40 -10.56 -8.92 -2.44
CA SER A 40 -11.66 -8.10 -1.92
C SER A 40 -12.97 -8.39 -2.65
N ARG A 41 -12.95 -8.46 -3.99
CA ARG A 41 -14.11 -8.83 -4.80
C ARG A 41 -14.62 -10.23 -4.51
N ALA A 42 -13.72 -11.19 -4.31
CA ALA A 42 -14.09 -12.57 -3.98
C ALA A 42 -14.73 -12.70 -2.58
N ASN A 43 -14.48 -11.75 -1.68
CA ASN A 43 -14.90 -11.82 -0.28
C ASN A 43 -15.94 -10.76 0.12
N GLU A 44 -16.45 -9.98 -0.84
CA GLU A 44 -17.34 -8.83 -0.61
C GLU A 44 -18.58 -9.18 0.24
N GLN A 45 -19.15 -10.38 0.04
CA GLN A 45 -20.33 -10.84 0.78
C GLN A 45 -20.04 -11.19 2.26
N ASN A 46 -18.82 -11.62 2.57
CA ASN A 46 -18.42 -12.09 3.91
C ASN A 46 -17.95 -10.96 4.82
N LEU A 47 -17.65 -9.82 4.21
CA LEU A 47 -16.86 -8.76 4.80
C LEU A 47 -17.72 -7.63 5.40
N GLY A 48 -19.02 -7.57 5.08
CA GLY A 48 -19.94 -6.55 5.60
C GLY A 48 -19.66 -5.12 5.11
N TRP A 49 -18.61 -4.93 4.31
CA TRP A 49 -18.26 -3.71 3.57
C TRP A 49 -18.10 -4.05 2.10
N SER A 50 -18.65 -3.20 1.23
CA SER A 50 -18.68 -3.41 -0.21
C SER A 50 -17.86 -2.33 -0.91
N LEU A 51 -17.16 -2.68 -1.99
CA LEU A 51 -16.56 -1.70 -2.90
C LEU A 51 -17.62 -0.78 -3.50
N ARG A 52 -18.89 -1.24 -3.58
CA ARG A 52 -20.04 -0.40 -3.93
C ARG A 52 -20.27 0.74 -2.94
N ASN A 53 -19.84 0.60 -1.68
CA ASN A 53 -19.93 1.66 -0.68
C ASN A 53 -18.84 2.74 -0.84
N ALA A 54 -17.86 2.54 -1.73
CA ALA A 54 -16.82 3.54 -2.00
C ALA A 54 -17.30 4.66 -2.96
N CYS A 55 -18.60 4.74 -3.24
CA CYS A 55 -19.23 5.74 -4.11
C CYS A 55 -18.56 5.87 -5.48
N LEU A 56 -18.06 4.77 -6.03
CA LEU A 56 -17.39 4.73 -7.33
C LEU A 56 -18.37 5.06 -8.46
N ASP A 57 -17.92 5.87 -9.44
CA ASP A 57 -18.66 6.08 -10.68
C ASP A 57 -18.38 4.95 -11.68
N ASP A 58 -19.18 4.86 -12.75
CA ASP A 58 -18.99 3.88 -13.82
C ASP A 58 -17.56 3.95 -14.39
N GLY A 59 -16.89 2.79 -14.43
CA GLY A 59 -15.51 2.67 -14.91
C GLY A 59 -14.43 2.96 -13.87
N ASP A 60 -14.72 3.60 -12.74
CA ASP A 60 -13.70 3.87 -11.70
C ASP A 60 -13.13 2.56 -11.11
N ILE A 61 -13.93 1.50 -11.09
CA ILE A 61 -13.54 0.18 -10.57
C ILE A 61 -12.30 -0.40 -11.27
N GLU A 62 -12.07 -0.07 -12.54
CA GLU A 62 -10.89 -0.52 -13.31
C GLU A 62 -9.60 0.18 -12.86
N HIS A 63 -9.73 1.32 -12.18
CA HIS A 63 -8.62 2.13 -11.69
C HIS A 63 -8.28 1.87 -10.22
N VAL A 64 -9.05 1.04 -9.51
CA VAL A 64 -8.79 0.69 -8.11
C VAL A 64 -7.42 0.03 -7.89
N PRO A 65 -6.90 -0.86 -8.76
CA PRO A 65 -5.53 -1.36 -8.58
C PRO A 65 -4.49 -0.24 -8.62
N ALA A 66 -4.67 0.76 -9.50
CA ALA A 66 -3.78 1.90 -9.55
C ALA A 66 -3.83 2.73 -8.26
N ALA A 67 -5.01 2.86 -7.67
CA ALA A 67 -5.22 3.54 -6.39
C ALA A 67 -4.58 2.80 -5.21
N VAL A 68 -4.74 1.48 -5.12
CA VAL A 68 -4.09 0.66 -4.07
C VAL A 68 -2.57 0.69 -4.23
N ALA A 69 -2.05 0.51 -5.45
CA ALA A 69 -0.62 0.57 -5.71
C ALA A 69 -0.03 1.95 -5.34
N GLU A 70 -0.76 3.01 -5.64
CA GLU A 70 -0.35 4.38 -5.30
C GLU A 70 -0.40 4.64 -3.80
N THR A 71 -1.43 4.15 -3.12
CA THR A 71 -1.56 4.20 -1.66
C THR A 71 -0.33 3.57 -0.98
N LEU A 72 0.06 2.37 -1.44
CA LEU A 72 1.26 1.70 -0.95
C LEU A 72 2.53 2.50 -1.28
N ARG A 73 2.69 2.98 -2.52
CA ARG A 73 3.86 3.76 -2.94
C ARG A 73 4.05 5.02 -2.09
N LEU A 74 3.00 5.80 -1.86
CA LEU A 74 3.06 7.00 -1.03
C LEU A 74 3.41 6.63 0.42
N SER A 75 2.91 5.51 0.92
CA SER A 75 3.21 5.02 2.26
C SER A 75 4.68 4.58 2.39
N MET A 76 5.26 3.99 1.35
CA MET A 76 6.71 3.71 1.28
C MET A 76 7.52 4.99 1.43
N VAL A 77 7.09 6.09 0.80
CA VAL A 77 7.79 7.39 0.89
C VAL A 77 7.75 7.92 2.32
N ARG A 78 6.58 7.90 2.97
CA ARG A 78 6.41 8.39 4.34
C ARG A 78 7.21 7.58 5.36
N HIS A 79 7.20 6.25 5.23
CA HIS A 79 7.78 5.36 6.23
C HIS A 79 9.17 4.85 5.88
N ASN A 80 9.64 5.11 4.66
CA ASN A 80 10.88 4.59 4.09
C ASN A 80 11.02 3.06 4.27
N ARG A 81 10.05 2.30 3.74
CA ARG A 81 9.98 0.84 3.85
C ARG A 81 9.68 0.19 2.50
N LEU A 82 10.01 -1.09 2.39
CA LEU A 82 9.53 -1.96 1.31
C LEU A 82 8.01 -2.11 1.39
N PRO A 83 7.32 -2.41 0.27
CA PRO A 83 5.86 -2.58 0.27
C PRO A 83 5.41 -3.60 1.32
N ALA A 84 6.13 -4.72 1.41
CA ALA A 84 5.87 -5.82 2.33
C ALA A 84 5.95 -5.44 3.83
N ASP A 85 6.82 -4.48 4.18
CA ASP A 85 7.08 -4.04 5.56
C ASP A 85 6.17 -2.87 6.01
N LEU A 86 5.26 -2.43 5.15
CA LEU A 86 4.29 -1.38 5.48
C LEU A 86 3.25 -1.91 6.45
N ALA A 87 2.87 -1.08 7.44
CA ALA A 87 1.71 -1.35 8.26
C ALA A 87 0.43 -1.04 7.46
N VAL A 88 -0.42 -2.05 7.25
CA VAL A 88 -1.66 -1.90 6.47
C VAL A 88 -2.56 -0.80 7.06
N GLU A 89 -2.61 -0.72 8.39
CA GLU A 89 -3.41 0.28 9.12
C GLU A 89 -3.02 1.72 8.81
N THR A 90 -1.72 2.02 8.70
CA THR A 90 -1.28 3.38 8.36
C THR A 90 -1.29 3.60 6.85
N ALA A 91 -0.88 2.60 6.07
CA ALA A 91 -0.81 2.69 4.62
C ALA A 91 -2.16 2.99 3.97
N ARG A 92 -3.24 2.36 4.42
CA ARG A 92 -4.58 2.48 3.80
C ARG A 92 -5.10 3.91 3.69
N ASN A 93 -4.70 4.79 4.61
CA ASN A 93 -5.15 6.18 4.64
C ASN A 93 -4.28 7.11 3.79
N GLU A 94 -3.14 6.64 3.27
CA GLU A 94 -2.13 7.53 2.70
C GLU A 94 -2.66 8.28 1.49
N LEU A 95 -3.30 7.60 0.54
CA LEU A 95 -3.85 8.28 -0.64
C LEU A 95 -4.96 9.28 -0.27
N GLY A 96 -5.71 9.03 0.80
CA GLY A 96 -6.71 9.96 1.34
C GLY A 96 -6.07 11.27 1.80
N TYR A 97 -4.94 11.21 2.52
CA TYR A 97 -4.20 12.41 2.93
C TYR A 97 -3.74 13.25 1.74
N TRP A 98 -3.38 12.62 0.62
CA TRP A 98 -2.96 13.32 -0.59
C TRP A 98 -4.14 13.84 -1.42
N ALA A 99 -5.27 13.12 -1.40
CA ALA A 99 -6.48 13.48 -2.14
C ALA A 99 -7.33 14.59 -1.47
N GLU A 100 -7.12 14.85 -0.17
CA GLU A 100 -7.85 15.85 0.63
C GLU A 100 -6.93 16.93 1.23
N PRO A 101 -6.63 18.00 0.48
CA PRO A 101 -5.67 19.04 0.89
C PRO A 101 -6.03 19.82 2.16
N TRP A 102 -7.25 19.67 2.70
CA TRP A 102 -7.75 20.42 3.86
C TRP A 102 -7.58 19.68 5.20
N ALA A 103 -7.16 18.41 5.18
CA ALA A 103 -7.08 17.59 6.40
C ALA A 103 -5.93 17.99 7.34
N THR A 104 -4.85 18.64 6.87
CA THR A 104 -3.81 19.24 7.72
C THR A 104 -2.93 20.22 6.93
N ASN A 105 -3.13 21.54 7.06
CA ASN A 105 -2.22 22.70 6.82
C ASN A 105 -1.13 22.68 5.71
N ALA A 106 -1.11 21.74 4.77
CA ALA A 106 -0.20 21.70 3.64
C ALA A 106 -1.00 21.28 2.41
N SER A 107 -1.02 22.14 1.40
CA SER A 107 -1.55 21.81 0.08
C SER A 107 -0.75 20.62 -0.47
N CYS A 108 -1.29 19.41 -0.34
CA CYS A 108 -0.71 18.26 -1.00
C CYS A 108 -0.61 18.56 -2.50
N PRO A 109 0.53 18.26 -3.14
CA PRO A 109 0.71 18.51 -4.56
C PRO A 109 -0.33 17.74 -5.38
N GLU A 110 -0.76 18.28 -6.51
CA GLU A 110 -1.68 17.58 -7.41
C GLU A 110 -0.96 16.41 -8.13
N PRO A 111 -1.67 15.32 -8.48
CA PRO A 111 -1.11 14.26 -9.31
C PRO A 111 -0.49 14.81 -10.61
N GLY A 112 0.71 14.35 -10.94
CA GLY A 112 1.44 14.72 -12.15
C GLY A 112 2.34 15.93 -11.96
N THR A 113 2.23 16.63 -10.83
CA THR A 113 3.17 17.70 -10.48
C THR A 113 4.49 17.14 -9.95
N PRO A 114 5.57 17.93 -9.88
CA PRO A 114 6.86 17.47 -9.33
C PRO A 114 6.79 16.96 -7.88
N GLY A 115 5.78 17.38 -7.11
CA GLY A 115 5.56 16.88 -5.73
C GLY A 115 4.87 15.51 -5.68
N TRP A 116 4.08 15.18 -6.70
CA TRP A 116 3.41 13.89 -6.87
C TRP A 116 3.59 13.41 -8.33
N PRO A 117 4.81 13.05 -8.73
CA PRO A 117 5.10 12.72 -10.11
C PRO A 117 4.45 11.39 -10.50
N GLU A 118 4.16 11.28 -11.80
CA GLU A 118 3.82 10.02 -12.45
C GLU A 118 4.92 8.97 -12.20
N PRO A 119 4.56 7.70 -11.91
CA PRO A 119 5.53 6.63 -11.79
C PRO A 119 6.11 6.24 -13.16
N THR A 120 7.32 5.67 -13.18
CA THR A 120 7.88 5.04 -14.38
C THR A 120 7.61 3.53 -14.40
N GLY A 121 7.83 2.89 -15.56
CA GLY A 121 7.71 1.45 -15.74
C GLY A 121 6.40 1.00 -16.41
N PRO A 122 6.09 -0.31 -16.40
CA PRO A 122 5.06 -0.90 -17.25
C PRO A 122 3.62 -0.49 -16.88
N TYR A 123 3.41 0.09 -15.70
CA TYR A 123 2.08 0.48 -15.21
C TYR A 123 1.84 2.00 -15.21
N ALA A 124 2.73 2.79 -15.81
CA ALA A 124 2.61 4.25 -15.87
C ALA A 124 1.31 4.71 -16.55
N ASP A 125 0.91 4.05 -17.65
CA ASP A 125 -0.35 4.33 -18.36
C ASP A 125 -1.58 4.13 -17.45
N ARG A 126 -1.55 3.12 -16.57
CA ARG A 126 -2.64 2.83 -15.64
C ARG A 126 -2.77 3.89 -14.57
N TRP A 127 -1.62 4.38 -14.08
CA TRP A 127 -1.58 5.51 -13.16
C TRP A 127 -2.13 6.78 -13.82
N ARG A 128 -1.71 7.10 -15.05
CA ARG A 128 -2.22 8.28 -15.78
C ARG A 128 -3.74 8.22 -15.95
N ALA A 129 -4.26 7.08 -16.39
CA ALA A 129 -5.69 6.91 -16.59
C ALA A 129 -6.50 7.11 -15.30
N ALA A 130 -5.95 6.71 -14.15
CA ALA A 130 -6.57 6.88 -12.85
C ALA A 130 -6.54 8.34 -12.36
N PHE A 131 -5.38 9.00 -12.44
CA PHE A 131 -5.14 10.25 -11.72
C PHE A 131 -5.10 11.51 -12.58
N LEU A 132 -4.89 11.40 -13.90
CA LEU A 132 -4.87 12.54 -14.84
C LEU A 132 -6.15 12.64 -15.68
N SER A 133 -7.26 12.11 -15.17
CA SER A 133 -8.55 12.03 -15.90
C SER A 133 -9.25 13.37 -16.15
N GLY A 134 -8.83 14.45 -15.48
CA GLY A 134 -9.52 15.75 -15.49
C GLY A 134 -10.70 15.85 -14.53
N ASP A 135 -11.12 14.76 -13.88
CA ASP A 135 -12.10 14.79 -12.77
C ASP A 135 -11.37 14.89 -11.41
N PRO A 136 -11.40 16.05 -10.73
CA PRO A 136 -10.73 16.23 -9.44
C PRO A 136 -11.37 15.43 -8.29
N ARG A 137 -12.59 14.89 -8.48
CA ARG A 137 -13.26 14.05 -7.47
C ARG A 137 -12.89 12.58 -7.61
N ARG A 138 -12.46 12.13 -8.80
CA ARG A 138 -12.06 10.74 -9.04
C ARG A 138 -10.99 10.27 -8.07
N THR A 139 -9.95 11.08 -7.85
CA THR A 139 -8.87 10.74 -6.91
C THR A 139 -9.39 10.43 -5.50
N ARG A 140 -10.42 11.13 -5.02
CA ARG A 140 -11.02 10.88 -3.70
C ARG A 140 -11.86 9.60 -3.65
N ARG A 141 -12.65 9.34 -4.70
CA ARG A 141 -13.40 8.08 -4.82
C ARG A 141 -12.45 6.89 -4.87
N LEU A 142 -11.37 7.00 -5.64
CA LEU A 142 -10.31 6.00 -5.71
C LEU A 142 -9.57 5.82 -4.38
N ALA A 143 -9.29 6.91 -3.64
CA ALA A 143 -8.72 6.83 -2.29
C ALA A 143 -9.63 6.06 -1.33
N THR A 144 -10.94 6.35 -1.35
CA THR A 144 -11.94 5.65 -0.53
C THR A 144 -12.01 4.16 -0.88
N ALA A 145 -11.99 3.83 -2.16
CA ALA A 145 -11.97 2.43 -2.60
C ALA A 145 -10.68 1.70 -2.18
N ALA A 146 -9.52 2.35 -2.29
CA ALA A 146 -8.26 1.78 -1.84
C ALA A 146 -8.25 1.52 -0.32
N ASP A 147 -8.80 2.45 0.47
CA ASP A 147 -8.97 2.24 1.92
C ASP A 147 -9.88 1.03 2.20
N HIS A 148 -11.04 0.91 1.54
CA HIS A 148 -11.93 -0.23 1.73
C HIS A 148 -11.25 -1.58 1.41
N VAL A 149 -10.45 -1.65 0.34
CA VAL A 149 -9.69 -2.87 -0.01
C VAL A 149 -8.71 -3.22 1.11
N LEU A 150 -7.91 -2.26 1.55
CA LEU A 150 -6.85 -2.49 2.54
C LEU A 150 -7.41 -2.71 3.95
N LEU A 151 -8.52 -2.06 4.30
CA LEU A 151 -9.25 -2.30 5.55
C LEU A 151 -9.82 -3.72 5.62
N GLY A 152 -10.39 -4.22 4.52
CA GLY A 152 -10.86 -5.60 4.42
C GLY A 152 -9.74 -6.59 4.71
N LEU A 153 -8.57 -6.37 4.11
CA LEU A 153 -7.37 -7.18 4.38
C LEU A 153 -6.92 -7.07 5.83
N LEU A 154 -6.82 -5.86 6.37
CA LEU A 154 -6.42 -5.64 7.76
C LEU A 154 -7.30 -6.44 8.73
N PHE A 155 -8.62 -6.37 8.58
CA PHE A 155 -9.56 -7.06 9.44
C PHE A 155 -9.46 -8.58 9.32
N HIS A 156 -9.32 -9.10 8.10
CA HIS A 156 -9.20 -10.53 7.89
C HIS A 156 -7.87 -11.07 8.45
N THR A 157 -6.76 -10.40 8.18
CA THR A 157 -5.43 -10.79 8.66
C THR A 157 -5.26 -10.60 10.16
N ALA A 158 -5.94 -9.65 10.78
CA ALA A 158 -5.94 -9.47 12.24
C ALA A 158 -6.66 -10.61 12.98
N LYS A 159 -7.57 -11.33 12.31
CA LYS A 159 -8.28 -12.48 12.87
C LYS A 159 -7.55 -13.82 12.70
N ALA A 160 -6.49 -13.88 11.90
CA ALA A 160 -5.74 -15.10 11.66
C ALA A 160 -4.96 -15.54 12.92
N MET A 161 -5.12 -16.80 13.33
CA MET A 161 -4.57 -17.33 14.60
C MET A 161 -3.07 -17.67 14.55
N ASP A 162 -2.46 -17.72 13.36
CA ASP A 162 -1.11 -18.27 13.13
C ASP A 162 0.03 -17.26 13.35
N ARG A 163 -0.26 -15.99 13.65
CA ARG A 163 0.74 -14.92 13.70
C ARG A 163 1.47 -14.76 15.04
N GLY A 164 1.21 -15.62 16.02
CA GLY A 164 1.68 -15.44 17.41
C GLY A 164 3.21 -15.30 17.55
N THR A 165 3.98 -16.09 16.81
CA THR A 165 5.46 -16.05 16.86
C THR A 165 6.00 -14.77 16.23
N ALA A 166 5.57 -14.45 15.00
CA ALA A 166 5.91 -13.21 14.30
C ALA A 166 5.55 -11.96 15.12
N LEU A 167 4.34 -11.91 15.68
CA LEU A 167 3.88 -10.80 16.50
C LEU A 167 4.73 -10.61 17.76
N ARG A 168 5.04 -11.71 18.47
CA ARG A 168 5.91 -11.67 19.66
C ARG A 168 7.30 -11.17 19.30
N TYR A 169 7.87 -11.63 18.19
CA TYR A 169 9.17 -11.16 17.72
C TYR A 169 9.15 -9.65 17.44
N ARG A 170 8.19 -9.16 16.65
CA ARG A 170 8.08 -7.71 16.33
C ARG A 170 7.85 -6.86 17.57
N THR A 171 7.06 -7.35 18.53
CA THR A 171 6.83 -6.65 19.80
C THR A 171 8.13 -6.55 20.60
N ASN A 172 8.88 -7.63 20.73
CA ASN A 172 10.11 -7.64 21.52
C ASN A 172 11.26 -6.88 20.85
N THR A 173 11.39 -6.97 19.52
CA THR A 173 12.51 -6.39 18.77
C THR A 173 12.26 -4.93 18.37
N TYR A 174 11.02 -4.60 18.02
CA TYR A 174 10.65 -3.31 17.42
C TYR A 174 9.60 -2.52 18.22
N ASN A 175 9.11 -3.06 19.35
CA ASN A 175 7.99 -2.50 20.11
C ASN A 175 6.77 -2.21 19.22
N SER A 176 6.42 -3.17 18.36
CA SER A 176 5.43 -3.00 17.30
C SER A 176 4.53 -4.21 17.13
N SER A 177 3.21 -3.98 17.05
CA SER A 177 2.17 -5.02 16.94
C SER A 177 1.34 -4.93 15.66
N TYR A 178 1.83 -4.23 14.64
CA TYR A 178 1.09 -3.96 13.41
C TYR A 178 0.92 -5.21 12.52
N THR A 179 -0.12 -5.17 11.70
CA THR A 179 -0.28 -6.05 10.54
C THR A 179 0.48 -5.49 9.35
N ALA A 180 1.52 -6.20 8.94
CA ALA A 180 2.33 -5.87 7.79
C ALA A 180 1.62 -6.29 6.49
N VAL A 181 1.91 -5.62 5.38
CA VAL A 181 1.41 -6.03 4.06
C VAL A 181 1.82 -7.48 3.74
N ALA A 182 3.04 -7.89 4.08
CA ALA A 182 3.48 -9.28 3.91
C ALA A 182 2.62 -10.32 4.65
N ASP A 183 2.01 -9.96 5.78
CA ASP A 183 1.12 -10.88 6.51
C ASP A 183 -0.16 -11.21 5.71
N THR A 184 -0.48 -10.38 4.71
CA THR A 184 -1.65 -10.58 3.83
C THR A 184 -1.34 -11.49 2.64
N ALA A 185 -0.07 -11.72 2.31
CA ALA A 185 0.35 -12.42 1.10
C ALA A 185 -0.30 -13.81 0.93
N PRO A 186 -0.34 -14.69 1.96
CA PRO A 186 -0.97 -16.01 1.82
C PRO A 186 -2.47 -15.90 1.51
N ILE A 187 -3.15 -14.91 2.10
CA ILE A 187 -4.59 -14.71 1.98
C ILE A 187 -4.95 -14.20 0.58
N ILE A 188 -4.12 -13.32 0.01
CA ILE A 188 -4.34 -12.74 -1.33
C ILE A 188 -3.71 -13.56 -2.46
N GLY A 189 -3.13 -14.72 -2.15
CA GLY A 189 -2.58 -15.65 -3.14
C GLY A 189 -1.18 -15.30 -3.67
N ILE A 190 -0.43 -14.44 -2.98
CA ILE A 190 0.99 -14.21 -3.28
C ILE A 190 1.80 -15.36 -2.66
N THR A 191 2.26 -16.27 -3.52
CA THR A 191 3.03 -17.47 -3.11
C THR A 191 4.51 -17.37 -3.42
N THR A 192 4.93 -16.40 -4.22
CA THR A 192 6.34 -16.13 -4.49
C THR A 192 7.05 -15.61 -3.24
N PRO A 193 8.37 -15.86 -3.08
CA PRO A 193 9.13 -15.28 -1.98
C PRO A 193 8.95 -13.77 -1.86
N VAL A 194 8.62 -13.30 -0.66
CA VAL A 194 8.37 -11.90 -0.35
C VAL A 194 9.62 -11.28 0.26
N THR A 195 10.18 -10.29 -0.43
CA THR A 195 11.34 -9.54 0.06
C THR A 195 10.94 -8.63 1.22
N VAL A 196 11.64 -8.76 2.35
CA VAL A 196 11.43 -8.01 3.59
C VAL A 196 12.75 -7.59 4.21
N ARG A 197 12.74 -6.58 5.07
CA ARG A 197 13.96 -6.15 5.79
C ARG A 197 14.47 -7.22 6.77
N ASP A 198 13.56 -7.90 7.45
CA ASP A 198 13.89 -8.88 8.48
C ASP A 198 12.95 -10.09 8.38
N PRO A 199 13.41 -11.21 7.80
CA PRO A 199 12.61 -12.43 7.67
C PRO A 199 12.13 -12.99 9.02
N LEU A 200 12.85 -12.79 10.13
CA LEU A 200 12.44 -13.29 11.45
C LEU A 200 11.18 -12.58 11.96
N ALA A 201 10.89 -11.38 11.45
CA ALA A 201 9.64 -10.69 11.73
C ALA A 201 8.42 -11.40 11.14
N TYR A 202 8.58 -12.39 10.27
CA TYR A 202 7.49 -13.08 9.56
C TYR A 202 7.47 -14.59 9.84
N GLN A 203 8.25 -15.05 10.81
CA GLN A 203 8.37 -16.46 11.13
C GLN A 203 7.05 -17.07 11.63
N GLY A 204 6.75 -18.28 11.15
CA GLY A 204 5.57 -19.03 11.56
C GLY A 204 4.24 -18.55 10.97
N ILE A 205 4.25 -17.64 9.99
CA ILE A 205 3.06 -17.29 9.22
C ILE A 205 2.89 -18.35 8.12
N ASP A 206 1.78 -19.07 8.14
CA ASP A 206 1.58 -20.21 7.24
C ASP A 206 1.41 -19.72 5.79
N GLY A 207 2.10 -20.40 4.87
CA GLY A 207 2.07 -20.05 3.44
C GLY A 207 2.90 -18.82 3.04
N LEU A 208 3.58 -18.15 3.98
CA LEU A 208 4.47 -17.02 3.68
C LEU A 208 5.94 -17.47 3.62
N THR A 209 6.59 -17.22 2.48
CA THR A 209 8.05 -17.33 2.35
C THR A 209 8.67 -15.94 2.35
N ALA A 210 9.24 -15.51 3.47
CA ALA A 210 9.92 -14.22 3.60
C ALA A 210 11.43 -14.36 3.34
N VAL A 211 11.99 -13.49 2.50
CA VAL A 211 13.42 -13.48 2.15
C VAL A 211 14.02 -12.10 2.42
N PRO A 212 15.31 -12.01 2.81
CA PRO A 212 15.92 -10.71 3.09
C PRO A 212 16.05 -9.87 1.82
N GLU A 213 15.96 -8.55 1.97
CA GLU A 213 16.39 -7.62 0.94
C GLU A 213 17.87 -7.88 0.59
N ALA A 214 18.18 -7.96 -0.72
CA ALA A 214 19.56 -8.10 -1.16
C ALA A 214 20.37 -6.89 -0.69
N ALA A 215 21.53 -7.16 -0.07
CA ALA A 215 22.43 -6.16 0.50
C ALA A 215 23.09 -5.28 -0.57
#